data_AF-A0A257V0B4-F1
#
_entry.id   AF-A0A257V0B4-F1
#
_cell.length_a   1.000
_cell.length_b   1.000
_cell.length_c   1.000
_cell.angle_alpha   90.00
_cell.angle_beta   90.00
_cell.angle_gamma   90.00
#
_symmetry.space_group_name_H-M   'P 1'
#
loop_
_entity.id
_entity.type
_entity.pdbx_description
1 polymer ?
#
loop_
_entity_poly.entity_id
_entity_poly.type
_entity_poly.pdbx_seq_one_letter_code
_entity_poly.pdbx_strand_id
1 'polypeptide(L)' 'MVKTLQMHLLRVTAGQMQPPQEEGRPALFEVLCDECDNTIDLDVLDDATRRELMVSLGVR' A
#
# COMPACT_ATOMS: atom_id res chain seq x y z
N MET A 1 8.04 -25.42 7.66
CA MET A 1 7.24 -24.74 6.63
C MET A 1 7.63 -23.26 6.67
N VAL A 2 8.43 -22.80 5.71
CA VAL A 2 8.88 -21.40 5.65
C VAL A 2 7.82 -20.63 4.84
N LYS A 3 7.24 -19.59 5.43
CA LYS A 3 6.33 -18.69 4.70
C LYS A 3 7.16 -17.57 4.08
N THR A 4 7.24 -17.53 2.75
CA THR A 4 7.75 -16.37 2.02
C THR A 4 6.65 -15.33 1.92
N LEU A 5 6.90 -14.14 2.47
CA LEU A 5 5.99 -13.00 2.34
C LEU A 5 6.21 -12.37 0.96
N GLN A 6 5.14 -12.17 0.18
CA GLN A 6 5.24 -11.40 -1.06
C GLN A 6 5.09 -9.91 -0.74
N MET A 7 6.13 -9.13 -1.03
CA MET A 7 6.15 -7.68 -0.86
C MET A 7 5.85 -7.01 -2.20
N HIS A 8 4.95 -6.02 -2.20
CA HIS A 8 4.66 -5.19 -3.37
C HIS A 8 5.06 -3.75 -3.04
N LEU A 9 5.88 -3.12 -3.89
CA LEU A 9 6.27 -1.73 -3.75
C LEU A 9 5.29 -0.86 -4.55
N LEU A 10 4.57 0.03 -3.87
CA LEU A 10 3.72 1.03 -4.52
C LEU A 10 4.44 2.38 -4.50
N ARG A 11 4.43 3.06 -5.63
CA ARG A 11 5.02 4.40 -5.73
C ARG A 11 3.93 5.45 -5.56
N VAL A 12 4.12 6.37 -4.63
CA VAL A 12 3.29 7.58 -4.50
C VAL A 12 4.03 8.74 -5.14
N THR A 13 3.39 9.48 -6.03
CA THR A 13 3.96 10.68 -6.66
C THR A 13 2.89 11.75 -6.76
N ALA A 14 3.17 12.94 -6.22
CA ALA A 14 2.22 14.07 -6.18
C ALA A 14 0.84 13.71 -5.58
N GLY A 15 0.83 12.90 -4.51
CA GLY A 15 -0.40 12.46 -3.85
C GLY A 15 -1.23 11.45 -4.64
N GLN A 16 -0.70 10.92 -5.75
CA GLN A 16 -1.35 9.88 -6.54
C GLN A 16 -0.58 8.56 -6.40
N MET A 17 -1.31 7.49 -6.10
CA MET A 17 -0.77 6.14 -5.99
C MET A 17 -0.67 5.51 -7.37
N GLN A 18 0.53 5.04 -7.74
CA GLN A 18 0.73 4.30 -8.98
C GLN A 18 0.37 2.83 -8.77
N PRO A 19 -0.34 2.22 -9.74
CA PRO A 19 -0.70 0.81 -9.64
C PRO A 19 0.56 -0.06 -9.62
N PRO A 20 0.55 -1.17 -8.84
CA PRO A 20 1.68 -2.09 -8.77
C PRO A 20 1.96 -2.68 -10.16
N GLN A 21 3.24 -2.71 -10.54
CA GLN A 21 3.70 -3.25 -11.83
C GLN A 21 3.76 -4.79 -11.83
N GLU A 22 3.76 -5.44 -10.67
CA GLU A 22 3.80 -6.90 -10.53
C GLU A 22 2.40 -7.48 -10.27
N GLU A 23 2.07 -8.55 -10.99
CA GLU A 23 0.75 -9.13 -11.10
C GLU A 23 0.42 -10.02 -9.89
N GLY A 24 -0.20 -9.43 -8.87
CA GLY A 24 -0.73 -10.15 -7.71
C GLY A 24 -1.38 -9.22 -6.68
N ARG A 25 -2.51 -9.63 -6.08
CA ARG A 25 -3.06 -8.90 -4.91
C ARG A 25 -2.11 -9.12 -3.72
N PRO A 26 -1.61 -8.07 -3.05
CA PRO A 26 -0.78 -8.25 -1.88
C PRO A 26 -1.55 -8.95 -0.75
N ALA A 27 -0.93 -9.96 -0.14
CA ALA A 27 -1.49 -10.63 1.04
C ALA A 27 -1.36 -9.76 2.32
N LEU A 28 -0.44 -8.80 2.30
CA LEU A 28 -0.19 -7.80 3.34
C LEU A 28 0.43 -6.57 2.67
N PHE A 29 0.08 -5.38 3.14
CA PHE A 29 0.77 -4.14 2.78
C PHE A 29 0.98 -3.29 4.03
N GLU A 30 2.09 -2.55 4.05
CA GLU A 30 2.45 -1.58 5.09
C GLU A 30 2.65 -0.22 4.40
N VAL A 31 2.23 0.86 5.04
CA VAL A 31 2.42 2.22 4.55
C VAL A 31 3.51 2.87 5.37
N LEU A 32 4.54 3.40 4.71
CA LEU A 32 5.68 4.07 5.33
C LEU A 32 5.69 5.54 4.91
N CYS A 33 6.20 6.40 5.78
CA CYS A 33 6.51 7.78 5.44
C CYS A 33 7.82 7.86 4.66
N ASP A 34 7.79 8.47 3.46
CA ASP A 34 8.95 8.59 2.57
C ASP A 34 10.12 9.40 3.16
N GLU A 35 9.85 10.29 4.13
CA GLU A 35 10.88 11.15 4.72
C GLU A 35 11.58 10.53 5.94
N CYS A 36 10.88 9.69 6.70
CA CYS A 36 11.36 9.20 8.00
C CYS A 36 11.25 7.68 8.19
N ASP A 37 10.81 6.93 7.18
CA ASP A 37 10.63 5.47 7.18
C ASP A 37 9.73 4.92 8.31
N ASN A 38 8.95 5.78 8.97
CA ASN A 38 8.02 5.36 10.01
C ASN A 38 6.76 4.74 9.41
N THR A 39 6.28 3.68 10.05
CA THR A 39 4.96 3.08 9.76
C THR A 39 3.85 4.08 10.02
N ILE A 40 2.99 4.25 9.02
CA ILE A 40 1.75 5.03 9.10
C ILE A 40 0.62 4.07 9.45
N ASP A 41 -0.09 4.38 10.52
CA ASP A 41 -1.30 3.64 10.90
C ASP A 41 -2.41 3.91 9.87
N LEU A 42 -3.00 2.85 9.32
CA LEU A 42 -4.10 2.98 8.36
C LEU A 42 -5.38 3.48 9.02
N ASP A 43 -5.54 3.28 10.32
CA ASP A 43 -6.75 3.69 11.05
C ASP A 43 -6.78 5.21 11.32
N VAL A 44 -5.66 5.92 11.12
CA VAL A 44 -5.64 7.38 11.15
C VAL A 44 -5.96 8.03 9.80
N LEU A 45 -6.01 7.25 8.72
CA LEU A 45 -6.40 7.75 7.40
C LEU A 45 -7.92 7.92 7.34
N ASP A 46 -8.37 8.99 6.68
CA ASP A 46 -9.79 9.16 6.42
C ASP A 46 -10.33 8.07 5.46
N ASP A 47 -11.65 7.84 5.51
CA ASP A 47 -12.31 6.79 4.74
C ASP A 47 -12.16 6.96 3.22
N ALA A 48 -12.05 8.20 2.71
CA ALA A 48 -11.89 8.45 1.29
C ALA A 48 -10.50 8.00 0.83
N THR A 49 -9.46 8.43 1.56
CA THR A 49 -8.07 8.04 1.35
C THR A 49 -7.88 6.52 1.48
N ARG A 50 -8.49 5.90 2.50
CA ARG A 50 -8.44 4.43 2.70
C ARG A 50 -9.06 3.69 1.52
N ARG A 51 -10.18 4.18 0.99
CA ARG A 51 -10.84 3.57 -0.17
C ARG A 51 -10.02 3.71 -1.46
N GLU A 52 -9.42 4.87 -1.70
CA GLU A 52 -8.53 5.06 -2.85
C GLU A 52 -7.31 4.13 -2.79
N LEU A 53 -6.72 3.96 -1.61
CA LEU A 53 -5.60 3.04 -1.39
C LEU A 53 -6.00 1.61 -1.77
N MET A 54 -7.14 1.11 -1.28
CA MET A 54 -7.64 -0.24 -1.59
C MET A 54 -7.90 -0.44 -3.10
N VAL A 55 -8.45 0.57 -3.78
CA VAL A 55 -8.67 0.53 -5.24
C VAL A 55 -7.34 0.47 -5.99
N SER A 56 -6.35 1.27 -5.60
CA SER A 56 -5.01 1.28 -6.22
C SER A 56 -4.29 -0.06 -6.08
N LEU A 57 -4.54 -0.76 -4.97
CA LEU A 57 -4.05 -2.10 -4.65
C LEU A 57 -4.78 -3.22 -5.41
N GLY A 58 -5.81 -2.90 -6.20
CA GLY A 58 -6.63 -3.90 -6.86
C GLY A 58 -7.49 -4.73 -5.89
N VAL A 59 -7.63 -4.28 -4.64
CA VAL A 59 -8.46 -4.91 -3.63
C VAL A 59 -9.87 -4.35 -3.76
N ARG A 60 -10.68 -5.05 -4.56
CA ARG A 60 -12.14 -4.92 -4.56
C ARG A 60 -12.76 -5.77 -3.47
#